data_AF-W2CRR1-F1
#
_entry.id   AF-W2CRR1-F1
#
_cell.length_a   1.000
_cell.length_b   1.000
_cell.length_c   1.000
_cell.angle_alpha   90.00
_cell.angle_beta   90.00
_cell.angle_gamma   90.00
#
_symmetry.space_group_name_H-M   'P 1'
#
loop_
_entity.id
_entity.type
_entity.pdbx_description
1 polymer ?
#
loop_
_entity_poly.entity_id
_entity_poly.type
_entity_poly.pdbx_seq_one_letter_code
_entity_poly.pdbx_strand_id
1 'polypeptide(L)' 'ARHTFGTLSLSAGIPIESIAKMMGHASISSTQIYAQVTDKKISEDMDKLIQKQQAASE' A
#
# COMPACT_ATOMS: atom_id res chain seq x y z
N ALA A 1 8.30 -0.03 16.78
CA ALA A 1 6.87 0.31 16.63
C ALA A 1 6.52 0.89 15.25
N ARG A 2 7.06 2.06 14.86
CA ARG A 2 6.76 2.70 13.55
C ARG A 2 7.05 1.83 12.32
N HIS A 3 8.18 1.12 12.32
CA HIS A 3 8.54 0.22 11.21
C HIS A 3 7.54 -0.92 11.02
N THR A 4 7.22 -1.61 12.12
CA THR A 4 6.22 -2.69 12.12
C THR A 4 4.85 -2.20 11.67
N PHE A 5 4.42 -1.02 12.16
CA PHE A 5 3.16 -0.41 11.74
C PHE A 5 3.16 -0.12 10.23
N GLY A 6 4.20 0.55 9.70
CA GLY A 6 4.29 0.89 8.29
C GLY A 6 4.26 -0.33 7.37
N THR A 7 5.03 -1.39 7.70
CA THR A 7 5.04 -2.63 6.93
C THR A 7 3.68 -3.35 6.98
N LEU A 8 3.09 -3.52 8.16
CA LEU A 8 1.79 -4.21 8.30
C LEU A 8 0.66 -3.46 7.58
N SER A 9 0.62 -2.14 7.69
CA SER A 9 -0.39 -1.31 7.02
C SER A 9 -0.27 -1.39 5.50
N LEU A 10 0.94 -1.39 4.95
CA LEU A 10 1.15 -1.59 3.51
C LEU A 10 0.73 -2.99 3.06
N SER A 11 1.08 -4.03 3.82
CA SER A 11 0.65 -5.40 3.53
C SER A 11 -0.88 -5.55 3.57
N ALA A 12 -1.56 -4.79 4.43
CA ALA A 12 -3.02 -4.72 4.50
C ALA A 12 -3.65 -3.90 3.34
N GLY A 13 -2.85 -3.36 2.42
CA GLY A 13 -3.32 -2.61 1.25
C GLY A 13 -3.68 -1.16 1.54
N ILE A 14 -3.26 -0.60 2.68
CA ILE A 14 -3.46 0.82 2.97
C ILE A 14 -2.49 1.65 2.10
N PRO A 15 -2.98 2.70 1.41
CA PRO A 15 -2.12 3.58 0.62
C PRO A 15 -0.99 4.21 1.44
N ILE A 16 0.18 4.35 0.83
CA ILE A 16 1.39 4.84 1.52
C ILE A 16 1.23 6.29 2.02
N GLU A 17 0.43 7.10 1.32
CA GLU A 17 0.09 8.47 1.69
C GLU A 17 -0.72 8.52 2.99
N SER A 18 -1.67 7.59 3.13
CA SER A 18 -2.47 7.43 4.34
C SER A 18 -1.59 7.02 5.53
N ILE A 19 -0.67 6.08 5.31
CA ILE A 19 0.28 5.63 6.32
C ILE A 19 1.22 6.78 6.74
N ALA A 20 1.76 7.52 5.76
CA ALA A 20 2.61 8.69 6.02
C ALA A 20 1.88 9.72 6.89
N LYS A 21 0.60 10.00 6.58
CA LYS A 21 -0.25 10.91 7.37
C LYS A 21 -0.49 10.40 8.79
N MET A 22 -0.80 9.10 8.96
CA MET A 22 -0.99 8.49 10.28
C MET A 22 0.28 8.54 11.15
N MET A 23 1.45 8.49 10.53
CA MET A 23 2.74 8.54 11.22
C MET A 23 3.24 9.97 11.45
N GLY A 24 2.52 10.99 10.97
CA GLY A 24 2.92 12.40 11.09
C GLY A 24 4.12 12.76 10.23
N HIS A 25 4.38 12.01 9.15
CA HIS A 25 5.48 12.29 8.24
C HIS A 25 5.14 13.47 7.33
N ALA A 26 6.02 14.47 7.28
CA ALA A 26 5.87 15.62 6.38
C ALA A 26 6.11 15.26 4.90
N SER A 27 6.76 14.13 4.63
CA SER A 27 7.04 13.64 3.29
C SER A 27 6.89 12.12 3.20
N ILE A 28 6.40 11.65 2.05
CA ILE A 28 6.22 10.21 1.76
C ILE A 28 7.57 9.48 1.69
N SER A 29 8.66 10.20 1.38
CA SER A 29 10.00 9.61 1.25
C SER A 29 10.43 8.83 2.50
N SER A 30 10.12 9.34 3.68
CA SER A 30 10.41 8.64 4.95
C SER A 30 9.58 7.36 5.15
N THR A 31 8.42 7.26 4.49
CA THR A 31 7.51 6.09 4.51
C THR A 31 7.84 5.09 3.40
N GLN A 32 8.55 5.51 2.34
CA GLN A 32 8.95 4.64 1.21
C GLN A 32 9.83 3.47 1.65
N ILE A 33 10.54 3.58 2.78
CA ILE A 33 11.32 2.49 3.36
C ILE A 33 10.48 1.25 3.70
N TYR A 34 9.15 1.38 3.79
CA TYR A 34 8.23 0.28 4.05
C TYR A 34 7.71 -0.38 2.76
N ALA A 35 7.79 0.33 1.62
CA ALA A 35 7.27 -0.16 0.35
C ALA A 35 8.24 -1.17 -0.27
N GLN A 36 7.86 -2.45 -0.24
CA GLN A 36 8.49 -3.46 -1.08
C GLN A 36 7.78 -3.47 -2.44
N VAL A 37 8.34 -2.74 -3.41
CA VAL A 37 7.91 -2.81 -4.80
C VAL A 37 8.58 -4.01 -5.43
N THR A 38 7.85 -5.12 -5.49
CA THR A 38 8.27 -6.34 -6.20
C THR A 38 7.32 -6.59 -7.37
N ASP A 39 7.82 -7.20 -8.45
CA ASP A 39 7.00 -7.50 -9.63
C ASP A 39 5.78 -8.36 -9.26
N LYS A 40 5.94 -9.28 -8.31
CA LYS A 40 4.85 -10.09 -7.76
C LYS A 40 3.76 -9.20 -7.14
N LYS A 41 4.14 -8.23 -6.32
CA LYS A 41 3.19 -7.35 -5.64
C LYS A 41 2.45 -6.46 -6.63
N ILE A 42 3.14 -5.97 -7.66
CA ILE A 42 2.51 -5.21 -8.75
C ILE A 42 1.47 -6.06 -9.47
N SER A 43 1.82 -7.30 -9.83
CA SER A 43 0.88 -8.24 -10.48
C SER A 43 -0.36 -8.48 -9.63
N GLU A 44 -0.18 -8.81 -8.34
CA GLU A 44 -1.30 -9.06 -7.42
C GLU A 44 -2.23 -7.84 -7.27
N ASP A 45 -1.67 -6.63 -7.23
CA ASP A 45 -2.47 -5.41 -7.08
C ASP A 45 -3.23 -5.06 -8.37
N MET A 46 -2.67 -5.36 -9.55
CA MET A 46 -3.36 -5.24 -10.83
C MET A 46 -4.48 -6.27 -10.99
N ASP A 47 -4.24 -7.52 -10.58
CA ASP A 47 -5.25 -8.58 -10.60
C ASP A 47 -6.47 -8.20 -9.74
N LYS A 48 -6.22 -7.66 -8.54
CA LYS A 48 -7.29 -7.15 -7.65
C LYS A 48 -8.06 -6.00 -8.26
N LEU A 49 -7.39 -5.09 -8.97
CA LEU A 49 -8.04 -3.97 -9.65
C LEU A 49 -8.99 -4.49 -10.74
N ILE A 50 -8.54 -5.43 -11.56
CA ILE A 50 -9.34 -6.04 -12.63
C ILE A 50 -10.58 -6.74 -12.05
N GLN A 51 -10.39 -7.56 -11.01
CA GLN A 51 -11.50 -8.24 -10.32
C GLN A 51 -12.52 -7.25 -9.76
N LYS A 52 -12.06 -6.16 -9.15
CA LYS A 52 -12.95 -5.13 -8.59
C LYS A 52 -13.75 -4.40 -9.68
N GLN A 53 -13.15 -4.16 -10.85
CA GLN A 53 -13.87 -3.55 -11.99
C GLN A 53 -14.93 -4.49 -12.58
N GLN A 54 -14.61 -5.77 -12.73
CA GLN A 54 -15.56 -6.79 -13.19
C GLN A 54 -16.77 -6.92 -12.25
N ALA A 55 -16.54 -7.02 -10.94
CA ALA A 55 -17.62 -7.12 -9.95
C ALA A 55 -18.50 -5.85 -9.86
N ALA A 56 -18.00 -4.70 -10.32
CA ALA A 56 -18.77 -3.45 -10.34
C ALA A 56 -19.56 -3.25 -11.65
N SER A 57 -19.36 -4.12 -12.63
CA SER A 57 -20.05 -4.09 -13.93
C SER A 57 -21.12 -5.18 -14.08
N GLU A 58 -21.38 -5.93 -13.02
CA GLU A 58 -22.52 -6.86 -12.82
C GLU A 58 -23.57 -6.24 -11.90
#